data_AF-L7YF86-F1
#
_entry.id   AF-L7YF86-F1
#
_cell.length_a   1.000
_cell.length_b   1.000
_cell.length_c   1.000
_cell.angle_alpha   90.00
_cell.angle_beta   90.00
_cell.angle_gamma   90.00
#
_symmetry.space_group_name_H-M   'P 1'
#
loop_
_entity.id
_entity.type
_entity.pdbx_description
1 polymer ?
#
loop_
_entity_poly.entity_id
_entity_poly.type
_entity_poly.pdbx_seq_one_letter_code
_entity_poly.pdbx_strand_id
1 'polypeptide(L)'
;TTTMYTSMHGYFVFGETGCNLEGYFATLGGEISLWSLVVLAIERWVVVCKPMSNFRFGENHAIMGLAFTWIMANSCAMPPLFGWSRYIPEG
;
A
#
# COMPACT_ATOMS: atom_id res chain seq x y z
N THR A 1 5.80 14.85 -2.67
CA THR A 1 6.64 15.88 -3.35
C THR A 1 5.86 16.60 -4.44
N THR A 2 5.12 15.88 -5.27
CA THR A 2 4.16 16.44 -6.25
C THR A 2 3.07 17.28 -5.57
N THR A 3 2.48 16.79 -4.47
CA THR A 3 1.49 17.53 -3.66
C THR A 3 2.01 18.84 -3.08
N MET A 4 3.29 18.89 -2.68
CA MET A 4 3.92 20.12 -2.18
C MET A 4 4.12 21.12 -3.31
N TYR A 5 4.44 20.62 -4.51
CA TYR A 5 4.62 21.44 -5.70
C TYR A 5 3.30 22.02 -6.21
N THR A 6 2.23 21.22 -6.26
CA THR A 6 0.88 21.70 -6.60
C THR A 6 0.35 22.69 -5.56
N SER A 7 0.60 22.43 -4.26
CA SER A 7 0.24 23.35 -3.17
C SER A 7 0.93 24.71 -3.27
N MET A 8 2.20 24.76 -3.70
CA MET A 8 2.92 26.03 -3.91
C MET A 8 2.36 26.84 -5.09
N HIS A 9 1.78 26.18 -6.09
CA HIS A 9 1.19 26.82 -7.25
C HIS A 9 -0.31 27.13 -7.09
N GLY A 10 -0.97 26.55 -6.07
CA GLY A 10 -2.40 26.78 -5.77
C GLY A 10 -3.37 26.05 -6.70
N TYR A 11 -2.88 25.21 -7.60
CA TYR A 11 -3.66 24.36 -8.49
C TYR A 11 -2.86 23.12 -8.91
N PHE A 12 -3.55 22.10 -9.42
CA PHE A 12 -2.90 20.85 -9.83
C PHE A 12 -2.17 21.00 -11.18
N VAL A 13 -0.87 21.29 -11.13
CA VAL A 13 -0.03 21.62 -12.31
C VAL A 13 0.29 20.40 -13.19
N PHE A 14 0.27 19.17 -12.63
CA PHE A 14 0.71 17.96 -13.33
C PHE A 14 -0.34 17.32 -14.25
N GLY A 15 -1.51 17.94 -14.39
CA GLY A 15 -2.61 17.43 -15.24
C GLY A 15 -3.20 16.10 -14.75
N GLU A 16 -4.06 15.50 -15.58
CA GLU A 16 -4.79 14.27 -15.25
C GLU A 16 -3.85 13.07 -15.01
N THR A 17 -2.82 12.92 -15.84
CA THR A 17 -1.85 11.83 -15.72
C THR A 17 -1.06 11.92 -14.41
N GLY A 18 -0.71 13.15 -13.99
CA GLY A 18 -0.06 13.39 -12.71
C GLY A 18 -0.96 13.06 -11.51
N CYS A 19 -2.26 13.35 -11.61
CA CYS A 19 -3.25 13.04 -10.57
C CYS A 19 -3.42 11.52 -10.42
N ASN A 20 -3.51 10.79 -11.53
CA ASN A 20 -3.60 9.33 -11.51
C ASN A 20 -2.36 8.67 -10.89
N LEU A 21 -1.16 9.17 -11.21
CA LEU A 21 0.09 8.67 -10.62
C LEU A 21 0.21 9.00 -9.13
N GLU A 22 -0.11 10.23 -8.74
CA GLU A 22 -0.10 10.65 -7.34
C GLU A 22 -1.09 9.84 -6.50
N GLY A 23 -2.35 9.73 -6.96
CA GLY A 23 -3.39 8.95 -6.30
C GLY A 23 -3.03 7.47 -6.20
N TYR A 24 -2.42 6.90 -7.24
CA TYR A 24 -1.93 5.52 -7.21
C TYR A 24 -0.87 5.31 -6.14
N PHE A 25 0.20 6.12 -6.12
CA PHE A 25 1.27 5.94 -5.14
C PHE A 25 0.84 6.27 -3.71
N ALA A 26 -0.05 7.26 -3.53
CA ALA A 26 -0.63 7.57 -2.23
C ALA A 26 -1.45 6.40 -1.68
N THR A 27 -2.33 5.83 -2.51
CA THR A 27 -3.19 4.69 -2.14
C THR A 27 -2.35 3.43 -1.90
N LEU A 28 -1.42 3.12 -2.82
CA LEU A 28 -0.55 1.96 -2.72
C LEU A 28 0.32 2.04 -1.46
N GLY A 29 0.90 3.20 -1.15
CA GLY A 29 1.69 3.40 0.06
C GLY A 29 0.87 3.22 1.33
N GLY A 30 -0.35 3.76 1.37
CA GLY A 30 -1.29 3.59 2.47
C GLY A 30 -1.66 2.12 2.70
N GLU A 31 -2.07 1.41 1.64
CA GLU A 31 -2.44 -0.01 1.71
C GLU A 31 -1.25 -0.90 2.10
N ILE A 32 -0.06 -0.69 1.54
CA ILE A 32 1.14 -1.44 1.92
C ILE A 32 1.44 -1.25 3.41
N SER A 33 1.32 -0.01 3.93
CA SER A 33 1.55 0.26 5.35
C SER A 33 0.53 -0.46 6.24
N LEU A 34 -0.74 -0.48 5.84
CA LEU A 34 -1.82 -1.15 6.56
C LEU A 34 -1.60 -2.66 6.61
N TRP A 35 -1.36 -3.30 5.46
CA TRP A 35 -1.11 -4.73 5.39
C TRP A 35 0.19 -5.14 6.10
N SER A 36 1.23 -4.29 6.08
CA SER A 36 2.46 -4.54 6.83
C SER A 36 2.21 -4.58 8.34
N LEU A 37 1.35 -3.68 8.86
CA LEU A 37 0.96 -3.70 10.27
C LEU A 37 0.15 -4.96 10.62
N VAL A 38 -0.73 -5.41 9.72
CA VAL A 38 -1.50 -6.64 9.90
C VAL A 38 -0.57 -7.86 9.98
N VAL A 39 0.37 -8.00 9.05
CA VAL A 39 1.35 -9.11 9.05
C VAL A 39 2.19 -9.08 10.33
N LEU A 40 2.70 -7.91 10.71
CA LEU A 40 3.51 -7.74 11.93
C LEU A 40 2.72 -8.08 13.21
N ALA A 41 1.42 -7.75 13.27
CA ALA A 41 0.56 -8.12 14.38
C ALA A 41 0.37 -9.64 14.48
N ILE A 42 0.15 -10.32 13.35
CA ILE A 42 0.01 -11.77 13.29
C ILE A 42 1.33 -12.45 13.70
N GLU A 43 2.46 -12.01 13.16
CA GLU A 43 3.78 -12.53 13.52
C GLU A 43 4.04 -12.43 15.03
N ARG A 44 3.81 -11.25 15.63
CA ARG A 44 3.98 -11.05 17.07
C ARG A 44 3.04 -11.91 17.89
N TRP A 45 1.79 -12.06 17.47
CA TRP A 45 0.82 -12.91 18.15
C TRP A 45 1.23 -14.38 18.10
N VAL A 46 1.64 -14.90 16.94
CA VAL A 46 2.09 -16.29 16.79
C VAL A 46 3.33 -16.55 17.64
N VAL A 47 4.33 -15.66 17.61
CA VAL A 47 5.58 -15.81 18.37
C VAL A 47 5.33 -15.81 19.88
N VAL A 48 4.41 -14.99 20.39
CA VAL A 48 4.14 -14.87 21.83
C VAL A 48 3.20 -15.97 22.33
N CYS A 49 2.06 -16.20 21.66
CA CYS A 49 1.01 -17.11 22.14
C CYS A 49 1.25 -18.57 21.72
N LYS A 50 2.08 -18.83 20.71
CA LYS A 50 2.43 -20.17 20.26
C LYS A 50 3.95 -20.31 20.13
N PRO A 51 4.66 -20.73 21.20
CA PRO A 51 6.06 -21.16 21.09
C PRO A 51 6.10 -22.50 20.33
N MET A 52 5.94 -22.44 19.01
CA MET A 52 5.93 -23.60 18.11
C MET A 52 7.35 -24.11 17.96
N SER A 53 7.71 -25.15 18.71
CA SER A 53 9.01 -25.84 18.66
C SER A 53 9.41 -26.37 17.26
N ASN A 54 8.51 -26.41 16.28
CA ASN A 54 8.76 -26.98 14.94
C ASN A 54 8.48 -26.02 13.77
N PHE A 55 7.76 -24.92 13.95
CA PHE A 55 7.43 -23.98 12.86
C PHE A 55 8.18 -22.68 13.10
N ARG A 56 9.43 -22.63 12.64
CA ARG A 56 10.20 -21.38 12.61
C ARG A 56 9.63 -20.48 11.52
N PHE A 57 9.25 -19.26 11.88
CA PHE A 57 8.97 -18.21 10.93
C PHE A 57 10.27 -17.89 10.16
N GLY A 58 10.45 -18.60 9.05
CA GLY A 58 11.62 -18.47 8.18
C GLY A 58 11.39 -17.41 7.10
N GLU A 59 12.44 -17.15 6.33
CA GLU A 59 12.44 -16.16 5.25
C GLU A 59 11.30 -16.39 4.23
N ASN A 60 11.00 -17.65 3.90
CA ASN A 60 9.90 -17.99 3.00
C ASN A 60 8.53 -17.48 3.48
N HIS A 61 8.26 -17.49 4.79
CA HIS A 61 7.00 -17.00 5.33
C HIS A 61 6.92 -15.48 5.30
N ALA A 62 8.05 -14.80 5.59
CA ALA A 62 8.15 -13.35 5.48
C ALA A 62 7.97 -12.89 4.03
N ILE A 63 8.61 -13.56 3.06
CA ILE A 63 8.44 -13.28 1.63
C ILE A 63 7.00 -13.51 1.19
N MET A 64 6.35 -14.59 1.66
CA MET A 64 4.96 -14.86 1.32
C MET A 64 4.00 -13.80 1.90
N GLY A 65 4.26 -13.33 3.13
CA GLY A 65 3.54 -12.20 3.73
C GLY A 65 3.72 -10.92 2.93
N LEU A 66 4.95 -10.62 2.49
CA LEU A 66 5.26 -9.45 1.68
C LEU A 66 4.64 -9.53 0.28
N ALA A 67 4.67 -10.69 -0.36
CA ALA A 67 3.98 -10.89 -1.64
C ALA A 67 2.47 -10.68 -1.50
N PHE A 68 1.88 -11.18 -0.40
CA PHE A 68 0.47 -10.97 -0.11
C PHE A 68 0.13 -9.48 0.12
N THR A 69 0.93 -8.74 0.88
CA THR A 69 0.69 -7.30 1.10
C THR A 69 0.71 -6.51 -0.21
N TRP A 70 1.65 -6.83 -1.11
CA TRP A 70 1.73 -6.20 -2.42
C TRP A 70 0.54 -6.55 -3.31
N ILE A 71 0.12 -7.81 -3.37
CA ILE A 71 -1.04 -8.22 -4.17
C ILE A 71 -2.32 -7.53 -3.67
N MET A 72 -2.53 -7.51 -2.36
CA MET A 72 -3.70 -6.85 -1.77
C MET A 72 -3.68 -5.34 -2.02
N ALA A 73 -2.53 -4.68 -1.86
CA ALA A 73 -2.40 -3.26 -2.14
C ALA A 73 -2.65 -2.93 -3.62
N ASN A 74 -2.12 -3.75 -4.55
CA ASN A 74 -2.38 -3.59 -5.97
C ASN A 74 -3.84 -3.86 -6.34
N SER A 75 -4.52 -4.78 -5.64
CA SER A 75 -5.93 -5.08 -5.88
C SER A 75 -6.84 -3.88 -5.63
N CYS A 76 -6.45 -2.96 -4.74
CA CYS A 76 -7.16 -1.72 -4.44
C CYS A 76 -6.67 -0.53 -5.29
N ALA A 77 -5.37 -0.45 -5.59
CA ALA A 77 -4.77 0.69 -6.30
C ALA A 77 -4.83 0.58 -7.83
N MET A 78 -4.86 -0.62 -8.40
CA MET A 78 -4.94 -0.83 -9.86
C MET A 78 -6.31 -0.55 -10.48
N PRO A 79 -7.46 -0.93 -9.88
CA PRO A 79 -8.77 -0.73 -10.51
C PRO A 79 -9.05 0.70 -11.02
N PRO A 80 -8.71 1.77 -10.26
CA PRO A 80 -8.92 3.14 -10.73
C PRO A 80 -8.12 3.49 -11.98
N LEU A 81 -6.97 2.85 -12.22
CA LEU A 81 -6.17 3.03 -13.43
C LEU A 81 -6.78 2.32 -14.66
N PHE A 82 -7.52 1.23 -14.46
CA PHE A 82 -8.20 0.48 -15.52
C PHE A 82 -9.67 0.90 -15.72
N GLY A 83 -10.06 2.05 -15.16
CA GLY A 83 -11.40 2.62 -15.34
C GLY A 83 -12.46 2.14 -14.35
N TRP A 84 -12.08 1.38 -13.32
CA TRP A 84 -12.97 1.01 -12.23
C TRP A 84 -12.69 1.87 -10.99
N SER A 85 -13.55 2.86 -10.74
CA SER A 85 -13.26 4.04 -9.89
C SER A 85 -12.33 5.05 -10.58
N ARG A 86 -12.05 6.20 -9.94
CA ARG A 86 -11.26 7.31 -10.52
C ARG A 86 -10.41 8.02 -9.46
N TYR A 87 -9.20 8.44 -9.83
CA TYR A 87 -8.42 9.41 -9.08
C TYR A 87 -8.82 10.82 -9.51
N ILE A 88 -9.23 11.64 -8.55
CA ILE A 88 -9.73 13.00 -8.76
C ILE A 88 -8.87 13.89 -7.86
N PRO A 89 -8.39 15.05 -8.34
CA PRO A 89 -7.58 15.92 -7.51
C PRO A 89 -8.39 16.38 -6.30
N GLU A 90 -7.83 16.16 -5.11
CA GLU A 90 -8.28 16.79 -3.88
C GLU A 90 -8.11 18.32 -3.99
N GLY A 91 -9.18 18.98 -4.44
CA GLY A 91 -9.32 20.44 -4.55
C GLY A 91 -10.55 20.92 -3.81
#